data_AF-A0A968K8V7-F1
#
_entry.id   AF-A0A968K8V7-F1
#
_cell.length_a   1.000
_cell.length_b   1.000
_cell.length_c   1.000
_cell.angle_alpha   90.00
_cell.angle_beta   90.00
_cell.angle_gamma   90.00
#
_symmetry.space_group_name_H-M   'P 1'
#
loop_
_entity.id
_entity.type
_entity.pdbx_description
1 polymer ?
#
loop_
_entity_poly.entity_id
_entity_poly.type
_entity_poly.pdbx_seq_one_letter_code
_entity_poly.pdbx_strand_id
1 'polypeptide(L)' 'MRVIFLKNVAGVAQAGEVKDVSDGYARNYLIPQG' A
#
# COMPACT_ATOMS: atom_id res chain seq x y z
N MET A 1 2.25 6.43 -7.12
CA MET A 1 3.42 5.64 -6.66
C MET A 1 3.05 4.17 -6.62
N ARG A 2 3.86 3.32 -7.28
CA ARG A 2 3.67 1.87 -7.30
C ARG A 2 4.27 1.23 -6.04
N VAL A 3 3.46 0.50 -5.27
CA VAL A 3 3.87 -0.14 -4.01
C VAL A 3 3.40 -1.60 -3.94
N ILE A 4 4.14 -2.41 -3.20
CA ILE A 4 3.76 -3.80 -2.88
C ILE A 4 3.20 -3.87 -1.47
N PHE A 5 2.06 -4.54 -1.30
CA PHE A 5 1.43 -4.73 0.00
C PHE A 5 2.03 -5.94 0.71
N LEU A 6 2.60 -5.75 1.89
CA LEU A 6 3.17 -6.87 2.68
C LEU A 6 2.10 -7.65 3.46
N LYS A 7 0.94 -7.05 3.69
CA LYS A 7 -0.20 -7.61 4.43
C LYS A 7 -1.49 -7.30 3.68
N ASN A 8 -2.52 -8.11 3.93
CA ASN A 8 -3.85 -7.85 3.42
C ASN A 8 -4.39 -6.55 4.02
N VAL A 9 -4.84 -5.64 3.16
CA VAL A 9 -5.55 -4.42 3.54
C VAL A 9 -6.96 -4.52 2.95
N ALA A 10 -7.95 -4.67 3.83
CA ALA A 10 -9.34 -4.90 3.43
C ALA A 10 -9.84 -3.80 2.49
N GLY A 11 -10.38 -4.19 1.33
CA GLY A 11 -10.88 -3.26 0.32
C GLY A 11 -9.81 -2.52 -0.48
N VAL A 12 -8.52 -2.71 -0.17
CA VAL A 12 -7.40 -2.04 -0.85
C VAL A 12 -6.57 -3.03 -1.64
N ALA A 13 -5.96 -4.04 -1.01
CA ALA A 13 -5.07 -4.98 -1.69
C ALA A 13 -4.82 -6.23 -0.84
N GLN A 14 -4.47 -7.34 -1.51
CA GLN A 14 -3.96 -8.54 -0.84
C GLN A 14 -2.44 -8.47 -0.62
N ALA A 15 -1.93 -9.29 0.29
CA ALA A 15 -0.50 -9.45 0.53
C ALA A 15 0.18 -9.98 -0.74
N GLY A 16 1.28 -9.36 -1.13
CA GLY A 16 2.01 -9.61 -2.37
C GLY A 16 1.47 -8.86 -3.59
N GLU A 17 0.31 -8.20 -3.49
CA GLU A 17 -0.27 -7.45 -4.59
C GLU A 17 0.46 -6.11 -4.78
N VAL A 18 0.69 -5.74 -6.04
CA VAL A 18 1.27 -4.46 -6.42
C VAL A 18 0.17 -3.54 -6.93
N LYS A 19 0.02 -2.36 -6.33
CA LYS A 19 -0.93 -1.34 -6.76
C LYS A 19 -0.26 0.01 -6.95
N ASP A 20 -0.83 0.80 -7.86
CA ASP A 20 -0.52 2.21 -7.96
C ASP A 20 -1.46 2.98 -7.03
N VAL A 21 -0.88 3.73 -6.10
CA VAL A 21 -1.61 4.51 -5.10
C VAL A 21 -1.14 5.96 -5.14
N SER A 22 -1.91 6.87 -4.56
CA SER A 22 -1.48 8.26 -4.45
C SER A 22 -0.21 8.38 -3.60
N ASP A 23 0.67 9.30 -3.99
CA ASP A 23 1.96 9.46 -3.31
C ASP A 23 1.79 9.84 -1.84
N GLY A 24 0.77 10.64 -1.52
CA GLY A 24 0.42 10.99 -0.14
C GLY A 24 -0.04 9.80 0.68
N TYR A 25 -0.87 8.92 0.12
CA TYR A 25 -1.33 7.72 0.83
C TYR A 25 -0.17 6.76 1.11
N ALA A 26 0.71 6.57 0.13
CA ALA A 26 1.87 5.72 0.34
C ALA A 26 2.87 6.31 1.33
N ARG A 27 3.24 7.59 1.21
CA ARG A 27 4.26 8.23 2.08
C ARG A 27 3.79 8.51 3.50
N ASN A 28 2.53 8.92 3.67
CA ASN A 28 2.04 9.39 4.97
C ASN A 28 1.29 8.31 5.76
N TYR A 29 0.85 7.24 5.10
CA TYR A 29 0.06 6.18 5.76
C TYR A 29 0.68 4.80 5.58
N LEU A 30 0.90 4.33 4.35
CA LEU A 30 1.34 2.95 4.13
C LEU A 30 2.80 2.70 4.58
N ILE A 31 3.75 3.53 4.14
CA ILE A 31 5.18 3.35 4.42
C ILE A 31 5.48 3.47 5.94
N PRO A 32 4.94 4.46 6.68
CA PRO A 32 5.18 4.55 8.13
C PRO A 32 4.55 3.42 8.96
N GLN A 33 3.60 2.67 8.40
CA GLN A 33 2.91 1.55 9.07
C GLN A 33 3.46 0.17 8.69
N GLY A 34 4.37 0.09 7.71
CA GLY A 34 5.04 -1.14 7.27
C GLY A 34 6.20 -1.52 8.18
#